data_AF-A0A1B7V663-F1
#
_entry.id   AF-A0A1B7V663-F1
#
_cell.length_a   1.000
_cell.length_b   1.000
_cell.length_c   1.000
_cell.angle_alpha   90.00
_cell.angle_beta   90.00
_cell.angle_gamma   90.00
#
_symmetry.space_group_name_H-M   'P 1'
#
loop_
_entity.id
_entity.type
_entity.pdbx_description
1 polymer ?
#
loop_
_entity_poly.entity_id
_entity_poly.type
_entity_poly.pdbx_seq_one_letter_code
_entity_poly.pdbx_strand_id
1 'polypeptide(L)'
;MVQYSLAQSPELILTVPGKDSAKARDKAMDQLMELMEAGELPTELEEGFGPQQLIEVKEPTTDTSSREDEITQAVQILSNLASLKLKVQESRTEALEIRQAIDVLFSDKSVTEEEITHLKEGFKVLKNFAQANLRYQEARGKAEQARQVLDQALKSPE
;
A
#
# COMPACT_ATOMS: atom_id res chain seq x y z
N MET A 1 -0.93 -20.79 0.93
CA MET A 1 -1.17 -22.14 1.49
C MET A 1 -2.66 -22.39 1.38
N VAL A 2 -3.08 -23.60 1.05
CA VAL A 2 -4.48 -24.03 1.07
C VAL A 2 -4.67 -25.01 2.21
N GLN A 3 -5.82 -24.93 2.88
CA GLN A 3 -6.16 -25.79 4.01
C GLN A 3 -7.37 -26.65 3.65
N TYR A 4 -7.35 -27.89 4.13
CA TYR A 4 -8.46 -28.82 3.99
C TYR A 4 -8.81 -29.44 5.33
N SER A 5 -10.07 -29.84 5.46
CA SER A 5 -10.59 -30.56 6.62
C SER A 5 -11.56 -31.65 6.19
N LEU A 6 -11.99 -32.46 7.15
CA LEU A 6 -12.91 -33.57 6.97
C LEU A 6 -14.29 -33.18 7.49
N ALA A 7 -15.35 -33.60 6.81
CA ALA A 7 -16.73 -33.39 7.28
C ALA A 7 -16.97 -34.00 8.68
N GLN A 8 -16.32 -35.14 8.94
CA GLN A 8 -16.46 -35.91 10.17
C GLN A 8 -15.53 -35.41 11.29
N SER A 9 -14.46 -34.69 10.94
CA SER A 9 -13.52 -34.10 11.88
C SER A 9 -13.10 -32.70 11.41
N PRO A 10 -13.95 -31.68 11.64
CA PRO A 10 -13.66 -30.29 11.28
C PRO A 10 -12.41 -29.72 11.98
N GLU A 11 -12.00 -30.34 13.09
CA GLU A 11 -10.84 -29.95 13.89
C GLU A 11 -9.50 -30.39 13.25
N LEU A 12 -9.53 -31.38 12.35
CA LEU A 12 -8.34 -31.81 11.63
C LEU A 12 -8.08 -30.88 10.45
N ILE A 13 -6.97 -30.15 10.48
CA ILE A 13 -6.58 -29.20 9.42
C ILE A 13 -5.31 -29.69 8.71
N LEU A 14 -5.45 -29.99 7.42
CA LEU A 14 -4.35 -30.39 6.53
C LEU A 14 -3.90 -29.18 5.71
N THR A 15 -2.64 -28.78 5.84
CA THR A 15 -2.10 -27.58 5.16
C THR A 15 -1.14 -27.96 4.04
N VAL A 16 -1.43 -27.48 2.83
CA VAL A 16 -0.63 -27.77 1.63
C VAL A 16 -0.17 -26.46 0.95
N PRO A 17 1.08 -26.40 0.43
CA PRO A 17 1.54 -25.25 -0.35
C PRO A 17 0.83 -25.15 -1.71
N GLY A 18 0.36 -23.95 -2.03
CA GLY A 18 -0.33 -23.62 -3.27
C GLY A 18 -1.74 -23.05 -3.07
N LYS A 19 -2.56 -23.18 -4.13
CA LYS A 19 -4.00 -22.88 -4.19
C LYS A 19 -4.79 -24.19 -4.31
N ASP A 20 -6.10 -24.15 -4.05
CA ASP A 20 -6.97 -25.32 -4.27
C ASP A 20 -6.84 -25.83 -5.72
N SER A 21 -6.52 -27.13 -5.84
CA SER A 21 -6.34 -27.83 -7.11
C SER A 21 -6.34 -29.33 -6.84
N ALA A 22 -6.61 -30.14 -7.88
CA ALA A 22 -6.56 -31.60 -7.78
C ALA A 22 -5.23 -32.09 -7.17
N LYS A 23 -4.11 -31.54 -7.66
CA LYS A 23 -2.77 -31.85 -7.15
C LYS A 23 -2.55 -31.46 -5.68
N ALA A 24 -3.19 -30.38 -5.21
CA ALA A 24 -3.10 -29.98 -3.80
C ALA A 24 -3.94 -30.88 -2.90
N ARG A 25 -5.08 -31.37 -3.41
CA ARG A 25 -5.94 -32.34 -2.72
C ARG A 25 -5.29 -33.72 -2.65
N ASP A 26 -4.63 -34.17 -3.71
CA ASP A 26 -3.86 -35.42 -3.69
C ASP A 26 -2.76 -35.38 -2.62
N LYS A 27 -2.03 -34.26 -2.52
CA LYS A 27 -1.03 -34.06 -1.45
C LYS A 27 -1.63 -34.02 -0.05
N ALA A 28 -2.81 -33.45 0.12
CA ALA A 28 -3.51 -33.46 1.40
C ALA A 28 -3.95 -34.89 1.76
N MET A 29 -4.33 -35.70 0.77
CA MET A 29 -4.61 -37.12 0.97
C MET A 29 -3.37 -37.92 1.37
N ASP A 30 -2.20 -37.61 0.81
CA ASP A 30 -0.94 -38.24 1.22
C ASP A 30 -0.67 -37.98 2.72
N GLN A 31 -0.83 -36.73 3.17
CA GLN A 31 -0.70 -36.38 4.60
C GLN A 31 -1.75 -37.09 5.48
N LEU A 32 -2.98 -37.22 4.98
CA LEU A 32 -4.05 -37.93 5.69
C LEU A 32 -3.74 -39.43 5.85
N MET A 33 -3.16 -40.04 4.82
CA MET A 33 -2.71 -41.44 4.87
C MET A 33 -1.57 -41.64 5.87
N GLU A 34 -0.61 -40.72 5.92
CA GLU A 34 0.46 -40.75 6.93
C GLU A 34 -0.10 -40.69 8.37
N LEU A 35 -1.09 -39.83 8.62
CA LEU A 35 -1.75 -39.75 9.94
C LEU A 35 -2.54 -41.01 10.30
N MET A 36 -3.15 -41.65 9.30
CA MET A 36 -3.84 -42.93 9.46
C MET A 36 -2.87 -44.06 9.79
N GLU A 37 -1.71 -44.12 9.11
CA GLU A 37 -0.64 -45.08 9.41
C GLU A 37 -0.02 -44.85 10.79
N ALA A 38 0.07 -43.59 11.23
CA ALA A 38 0.53 -43.22 12.57
C ALA A 38 -0.50 -43.50 13.68
N GLY A 39 -1.75 -43.83 13.33
CA GLY A 39 -2.85 -44.02 14.28
C GLY A 39 -3.30 -42.71 14.97
N GLU A 40 -2.95 -41.56 14.40
CA GLU A 40 -3.28 -40.23 14.93
C GLU A 40 -4.56 -39.65 14.32
N LEU A 41 -5.25 -40.43 13.50
CA LEU A 41 -6.50 -40.00 12.88
C LEU A 41 -7.63 -39.98 13.92
N PRO A 42 -8.26 -38.82 14.20
CA PRO A 42 -9.23 -38.67 15.27
C PRO A 42 -10.59 -39.35 14.97
N THR A 43 -10.84 -39.72 13.70
CA THR A 43 -12.11 -40.29 13.23
C THR A 43 -11.87 -41.28 12.10
N GLU A 44 -12.69 -42.32 11.98
CA GLU A 44 -12.66 -43.24 10.84
C GLU A 44 -13.17 -42.54 9.57
N LEU A 45 -12.54 -42.81 8.42
CA LEU A 45 -12.98 -42.29 7.12
C LEU A 45 -14.12 -43.14 6.55
N GLU A 46 -14.97 -42.53 5.73
CA GLU A 46 -16.00 -43.25 4.96
C GLU A 46 -15.37 -44.23 3.94
N GLU A 47 -16.05 -45.35 3.69
CA GLU A 47 -15.59 -46.34 2.72
C GLU A 47 -15.52 -45.73 1.31
N GLY A 48 -14.33 -45.76 0.69
CA GLY A 48 -14.08 -45.11 -0.59
C GLY A 48 -13.71 -43.62 -0.52
N PHE A 49 -13.31 -43.12 0.67
CA PHE A 49 -12.90 -41.73 0.84
C PHE A 49 -11.78 -41.31 -0.13
N GLY A 50 -11.97 -40.20 -0.84
CA GLY A 50 -11.03 -39.70 -1.84
C GLY A 50 -10.75 -38.19 -1.77
N PRO A 51 -9.75 -37.69 -2.53
CA PRO A 51 -9.29 -36.30 -2.49
C PRO A 51 -10.36 -35.24 -2.75
N GLN A 52 -11.44 -35.61 -3.44
CA GLN A 52 -12.55 -34.71 -3.76
C GLN A 52 -13.49 -34.45 -2.57
N GLN A 53 -13.46 -35.33 -1.55
CA GLN A 53 -14.28 -35.21 -0.35
C GLN A 53 -13.62 -34.37 0.74
N LEU A 54 -12.35 -33.95 0.54
CA LEU A 54 -11.72 -32.93 1.35
C LEU A 54 -12.47 -31.60 1.23
N ILE A 55 -12.82 -31.01 2.36
CA ILE A 55 -13.48 -29.70 2.40
C ILE A 55 -12.39 -28.65 2.48
N GLU A 56 -12.32 -27.76 1.49
CA GLU A 56 -11.44 -26.59 1.56
C GLU A 56 -11.89 -25.73 2.74
N VAL A 57 -11.02 -25.60 3.74
CA VAL A 57 -11.24 -24.67 4.82
C VAL A 57 -10.87 -23.30 4.28
N LYS A 58 -11.90 -22.56 3.88
CA LYS A 58 -11.78 -21.13 3.65
C LYS A 58 -11.74 -20.46 5.01
N GLU A 59 -10.62 -20.60 5.73
CA GLU A 59 -10.29 -19.58 6.72
C GLU A 59 -10.30 -18.25 5.97
N PRO A 60 -10.92 -17.19 6.52
CA PRO A 60 -10.72 -15.86 5.96
C PRO A 60 -9.22 -15.64 5.94
N THR A 61 -8.64 -15.67 4.74
CA THR A 61 -7.21 -15.46 4.51
C THR A 61 -6.79 -14.31 5.38
N THR A 62 -5.88 -14.59 6.30
CA THR A 62 -5.50 -13.69 7.38
C THR A 62 -5.22 -12.31 6.78
N ASP A 63 -6.08 -11.34 7.09
CA ASP A 63 -6.01 -9.94 6.65
C ASP A 63 -4.65 -9.28 6.96
N THR A 64 -3.78 -9.95 7.73
CA THR A 64 -2.47 -9.48 8.14
C THR A 64 -1.54 -9.22 6.96
N SER A 65 -1.50 -10.06 5.92
CA SER A 65 -0.62 -9.77 4.76
C SER A 65 -1.12 -8.57 3.96
N SER A 66 -2.44 -8.44 3.80
CA SER A 66 -3.05 -7.27 3.14
C SER A 66 -2.81 -5.99 3.95
N ARG A 67 -2.92 -6.06 5.28
CA ARG A 67 -2.66 -4.90 6.16
C ARG A 67 -1.20 -4.50 6.20
N GLU A 68 -0.26 -5.45 6.19
CA GLU A 68 1.17 -5.16 6.11
C GLU A 68 1.52 -4.48 4.78
N ASP A 69 0.92 -4.92 3.68
CA ASP A 69 1.05 -4.27 2.37
C ASP A 69 0.46 -2.85 2.37
N GLU A 70 -0.72 -2.66 2.97
CA GLU A 70 -1.36 -1.34 3.14
C GLU A 70 -0.50 -0.38 3.98
N ILE A 71 0.09 -0.87 5.07
CA ILE A 71 1.02 -0.08 5.91
C ILE A 71 2.26 0.31 5.11
N THR A 72 2.82 -0.62 4.34
CA THR A 72 3.99 -0.36 3.48
C THR A 72 3.67 0.72 2.45
N GLN A 73 2.51 0.63 1.80
CA GLN A 73 2.06 1.62 0.85
C GLN A 73 1.83 3.00 1.50
N ALA A 74 1.23 3.02 2.69
CA ALA A 74 1.01 4.25 3.44
C ALA A 74 2.32 4.98 3.76
N VAL A 75 3.33 4.26 4.26
CA VAL A 75 4.66 4.81 4.54
C VAL A 75 5.30 5.39 3.27
N GLN A 76 5.18 4.69 2.13
CA GLN A 76 5.73 5.17 0.86
C GLN A 76 5.06 6.46 0.39
N ILE A 77 3.74 6.58 0.55
CA ILE A 77 2.98 7.81 0.23
C ILE A 77 3.45 8.97 1.12
N LEU A 78 3.60 8.74 2.43
CA LEU A 78 4.09 9.77 3.35
C LEU A 78 5.54 10.18 3.06
N SER A 79 6.40 9.23 2.69
CA SER A 79 7.78 9.50 2.27
C SER A 79 7.82 10.40 1.04
N ASN A 80 7.02 10.09 0.02
CA ASN A 80 6.90 10.94 -1.16
C ASN A 80 6.37 12.34 -0.81
N LEU A 81 5.38 12.46 0.08
CA LEU A 81 4.91 13.76 0.57
C LEU A 81 6.05 14.55 1.24
N ALA A 82 6.86 13.91 2.08
CA ALA A 82 7.98 14.55 2.76
C ALA A 82 9.01 15.10 1.76
N SER A 83 9.39 14.31 0.75
CA SER A 83 10.29 14.77 -0.32
C SER A 83 9.72 15.95 -1.11
N LEU A 84 8.42 15.91 -1.44
CA LEU A 84 7.74 17.01 -2.12
C LEU A 84 7.68 18.27 -1.26
N LYS A 85 7.41 18.12 0.05
CA LYS A 85 7.39 19.24 1.01
C LYS A 85 8.73 19.95 1.06
N LEU A 86 9.83 19.21 1.14
CA LEU A 86 11.18 19.75 1.13
C LEU A 86 11.45 20.56 -0.14
N LYS A 87 11.14 19.98 -1.31
CA LYS A 87 11.34 20.64 -2.61
C LYS A 87 10.56 21.95 -2.76
N VAL A 88 9.34 21.99 -2.23
CA VAL A 88 8.52 23.21 -2.20
C VAL A 88 9.15 24.24 -1.25
N GLN A 89 9.63 23.81 -0.08
CA GLN A 89 10.27 24.71 0.90
C GLN A 89 11.56 25.35 0.35
N GLU A 90 12.41 24.57 -0.32
CA GLU A 90 13.69 25.05 -0.87
C GLU A 90 13.53 26.22 -1.84
N SER A 91 12.48 26.21 -2.66
CA SER A 91 12.25 27.23 -3.70
C SER A 91 11.20 28.29 -3.31
N ARG A 92 10.62 28.21 -2.10
CA ARG A 92 9.47 29.03 -1.71
C ARG A 92 9.79 30.51 -1.65
N THR A 93 10.85 30.89 -0.95
CA THR A 93 11.18 32.30 -0.70
C THR A 93 11.46 33.02 -2.03
N GLU A 94 12.39 32.47 -2.82
CA GLU A 94 12.76 33.01 -4.12
C GLU A 94 11.57 33.07 -5.09
N ALA A 95 10.74 32.02 -5.16
CA ALA A 95 9.57 32.03 -6.03
C ALA A 95 8.53 33.08 -5.63
N LEU A 96 8.34 33.34 -4.33
CA LEU A 96 7.42 34.37 -3.85
C LEU A 96 7.94 35.79 -4.14
N GLU A 97 9.25 36.01 -4.06
CA GLU A 97 9.88 37.27 -4.44
C GLU A 97 9.67 37.55 -5.94
N ILE A 98 9.92 36.56 -6.80
CA ILE A 98 9.64 36.69 -8.25
C ILE A 98 8.15 36.88 -8.52
N ARG A 99 7.27 36.18 -7.80
CA ARG A 99 5.82 36.38 -7.91
C ARG A 99 5.45 37.83 -7.59
N GLN A 100 6.04 38.44 -6.58
CA GLN A 100 5.78 39.83 -6.24
C GLN A 100 6.34 40.79 -7.30
N ALA A 101 7.55 40.53 -7.81
CA ALA A 101 8.17 41.32 -8.87
C ALA A 101 7.32 41.36 -10.16
N ILE A 102 6.55 40.30 -10.44
CA ILE A 102 5.63 40.26 -11.58
C ILE A 102 4.58 41.39 -11.53
N ASP A 103 4.18 41.87 -10.34
CA ASP A 103 3.16 42.91 -10.22
C ASP A 103 3.58 44.22 -10.91
N VAL A 104 4.89 44.46 -11.07
CA VAL A 104 5.43 45.60 -11.83
C VAL A 104 4.96 45.57 -13.30
N LEU A 105 4.86 44.39 -13.91
CA LEU A 105 4.38 44.22 -15.29
C LEU A 105 2.91 44.62 -15.49
N PHE A 106 2.15 44.70 -14.40
CA PHE A 106 0.74 45.09 -14.40
C PHE A 106 0.53 46.51 -13.87
N SER A 107 1.62 47.23 -13.58
CA SER A 107 1.56 48.61 -13.09
C SER A 107 1.80 49.61 -14.23
N ASP A 108 1.32 50.84 -14.06
CA ASP A 108 1.58 51.94 -15.00
C ASP A 108 3.01 52.53 -14.90
N LYS A 109 3.88 51.90 -14.11
CA LYS A 109 5.26 52.36 -13.90
C LYS A 109 6.15 51.94 -15.07
N SER A 110 7.07 52.82 -15.45
CA SER A 110 8.15 52.46 -16.38
C SER A 110 9.04 51.39 -15.76
N VAL A 111 9.29 50.31 -16.51
CA VAL A 111 10.14 49.19 -16.08
C VAL A 111 11.53 49.35 -16.69
N THR A 112 12.56 49.06 -15.92
CA THR A 112 13.96 49.05 -16.37
C THR A 112 14.33 47.72 -17.03
N GLU A 113 15.39 47.72 -17.84
CA GLU A 113 15.90 46.49 -18.47
C GLU A 113 16.42 45.47 -17.43
N GLU A 114 17.00 45.96 -16.33
CA GLU A 114 17.48 45.15 -15.21
C GLU A 114 16.32 44.40 -14.54
N GLU A 115 15.20 45.07 -14.26
CA GLU A 115 13.99 44.46 -13.71
C GLU A 115 13.40 43.40 -14.64
N ILE A 116 13.37 43.66 -15.96
CA ILE A 116 12.92 42.69 -16.95
C ILE A 116 13.85 41.48 -17.02
N THR A 117 15.16 41.68 -16.90
CA THR A 117 16.15 40.59 -16.92
C THR A 117 16.01 39.70 -15.68
N HIS A 118 15.91 40.31 -14.50
CA HIS A 118 15.66 39.61 -13.24
C HIS A 118 14.37 38.79 -13.28
N LEU A 119 13.28 39.36 -13.82
CA LEU A 119 12.02 38.63 -14.02
C LEU A 119 12.16 37.42 -14.95
N LYS A 120 12.86 37.58 -16.07
CA LYS A 120 13.09 36.50 -17.04
C LYS A 120 13.86 35.33 -16.42
N GLU A 121 14.89 35.61 -15.63
CA GLU A 121 15.66 34.60 -14.91
C GLU A 121 14.82 33.90 -13.84
N GLY A 122 14.03 34.69 -13.10
CA GLY A 122 13.14 34.23 -12.04
C GLY A 122 11.97 33.35 -12.51
N PHE A 123 11.50 33.49 -13.76
CA PHE A 123 10.37 32.70 -14.25
C PHE A 123 10.61 31.19 -14.20
N LYS A 124 11.87 30.75 -14.36
CA LYS A 124 12.22 29.32 -14.23
C LYS A 124 11.98 28.83 -12.80
N VAL A 125 12.39 29.62 -11.81
CA VAL A 125 12.19 29.32 -10.39
C VAL A 125 10.70 29.29 -10.06
N LEU A 126 9.96 30.32 -10.46
CA LEU A 126 8.51 30.41 -10.24
C LEU A 126 7.77 29.22 -10.86
N LYS A 127 8.10 28.84 -12.10
CA LYS A 127 7.52 27.67 -12.78
C LYS A 127 7.79 26.39 -11.99
N ASN A 128 9.04 26.17 -11.59
CA ASN A 128 9.43 24.95 -10.88
C ASN A 128 8.74 24.86 -9.51
N PHE A 129 8.69 25.98 -8.77
CA PHE A 129 7.97 26.07 -7.51
C PHE A 129 6.48 25.79 -7.69
N ALA A 130 5.83 26.41 -8.68
CA ALA A 130 4.40 26.20 -8.94
C ALA A 130 4.08 24.73 -9.26
N GLN A 131 4.88 24.08 -10.10
CA GLN A 131 4.72 22.66 -10.43
C GLN A 131 4.98 21.74 -9.23
N ALA A 132 6.00 22.05 -8.43
CA ALA A 132 6.28 21.29 -7.19
C ALA A 132 5.15 21.46 -6.17
N ASN A 133 4.64 22.68 -6.00
CA ASN A 133 3.56 23.00 -5.08
C ASN A 133 2.25 22.30 -5.48
N LEU A 134 1.93 22.23 -6.78
CA LEU A 134 0.78 21.48 -7.27
C LEU A 134 0.90 19.99 -6.92
N ARG A 135 2.04 19.36 -7.24
CA ARG A 135 2.30 17.94 -6.90
C ARG A 135 2.25 17.68 -5.40
N TYR A 136 2.75 18.62 -4.59
CA TYR A 136 2.68 18.53 -3.14
C TYR A 136 1.23 18.58 -2.65
N GLN A 137 0.39 19.48 -3.19
CA GLN A 137 -1.02 19.56 -2.83
C GLN A 137 -1.77 18.26 -3.20
N GLU A 138 -1.54 17.72 -4.40
CA GLU A 138 -2.11 16.44 -4.82
C GLU A 138 -1.66 15.28 -3.92
N ALA A 139 -0.37 15.23 -3.59
CA ALA A 139 0.19 14.20 -2.70
C ALA A 139 -0.36 14.32 -1.28
N ARG A 140 -0.62 15.55 -0.79
CA ARG A 140 -1.15 15.79 0.55
C ARG A 140 -2.52 15.16 0.76
N GLY A 141 -3.41 15.22 -0.24
CA GLY A 141 -4.72 14.57 -0.14
C GLY A 141 -4.62 13.05 0.00
N LYS A 142 -3.71 12.41 -0.74
CA LYS A 142 -3.46 10.95 -0.61
C LYS A 142 -2.77 10.60 0.71
N ALA A 143 -1.88 11.48 1.18
CA ALA A 143 -1.16 11.29 2.42
C ALA A 143 -2.05 11.38 3.67
N GLU A 144 -3.15 12.12 3.63
CA GLU A 144 -4.13 12.14 4.74
C GLU A 144 -4.77 10.76 4.95
N GLN A 145 -5.10 10.04 3.87
CA GLN A 145 -5.58 8.66 3.95
C GLN A 145 -4.50 7.70 4.44
N ALA A 146 -3.28 7.83 3.90
CA ALA A 146 -2.14 7.03 4.35
C ALA A 146 -1.83 7.22 5.84
N ARG A 147 -1.99 8.44 6.35
CA ARG A 147 -1.85 8.74 7.78
C ARG A 147 -2.88 7.97 8.62
N GLN A 148 -4.14 7.93 8.20
CA GLN A 148 -5.18 7.18 8.93
C GLN A 148 -4.87 5.68 9.03
N VAL A 149 -4.36 5.08 7.95
CA VAL A 149 -3.93 3.67 7.94
C VAL A 149 -2.85 3.42 8.99
N LEU A 150 -1.86 4.31 9.07
CA LEU A 150 -0.79 4.22 10.08
C LEU A 150 -1.29 4.47 11.49
N ASP A 151 -2.15 5.47 11.70
CA ASP A 151 -2.72 5.78 13.02
C ASP A 151 -3.51 4.58 13.58
N GLN A 152 -4.29 3.90 12.72
CA GLN A 152 -4.99 2.67 13.07
C GLN A 152 -4.03 1.51 13.40
N ALA A 153 -2.99 1.31 12.59
CA ALA A 153 -2.00 0.26 12.82
C ALA A 153 -1.22 0.46 14.13
N LEU A 154 -0.90 1.72 14.46
CA LEU A 154 -0.16 2.08 15.65
C LEU A 154 -1.03 2.17 16.92
N LYS A 155 -2.36 2.09 16.78
CA LYS A 155 -3.32 2.36 17.87
C LYS A 155 -3.04 3.71 18.56
N SER A 156 -2.56 4.69 17.80
CA SER A 156 -2.30 6.02 18.32
C SER A 156 -3.63 6.70 18.63
N PRO A 157 -3.84 7.23 19.85
CA PRO A 157 -5.00 8.09 20.11
C PRO A 157 -4.88 9.37 19.29
N GLU A 158 -6.01 9.86 18.78
CA GLU A 158 -6.14 11.13 18.02
C GLU A 158 -5.46 12.33 18.69
#